data_AF-A0A7C5P4K4-F1
#
_entry.id   AF-A0A7C5P4K4-F1
#
_cell.length_a   1.000
_cell.length_b   1.000
_cell.length_c   1.000
_cell.angle_alpha   90.00
_cell.angle_beta   90.00
_cell.angle_gamma   90.00
#
_symmetry.space_group_name_H-M   'P 1'
#
loop_
_entity.id
_entity.type
_entity.pdbx_description
1 polymer ?
#
loop_
_entity_poly.entity_id
_entity_poly.type
_entity_poly.pdbx_seq_one_letter_code
_entity_poly.pdbx_strand_id
1 'polypeptide(L)'
;MKSVGGGLESIAVIGAGMIGGAIVKSLLKKGYEGEVIATRRDLGKLKDLEALGAKITTNNREAASKADIIFLCVKPGDIEKVIKEISNEIKGKLVISTAATIPLKFYKKIAPHAKFVRTMPNIAALVQESFTAYCCDEDVTESDKKKVEKLLSLMGVSMEVEEKYMDAITALSGSGPAYISIIIEALMYAGLRVGLPRNLALYSASQTVLGTGKLILETQEHPAKIKDMVTTPGGTTIEAIYELEGSQIRQALMRAVKEATEKCQRIRDGIIRDTG
;
A
#
# COMPACT_ATOMS: atom_id res chain seq x y z
N MET A 1 -10.89 -31.33 -15.08
CA MET A 1 -9.90 -31.46 -13.98
C MET A 1 -10.64 -31.25 -12.66
N LYS A 2 -10.54 -32.22 -11.75
CA LYS A 2 -11.33 -32.26 -10.50
C LYS A 2 -10.97 -31.07 -9.61
N SER A 3 -11.98 -30.36 -9.12
CA SER A 3 -11.82 -29.30 -8.11
C SER A 3 -11.33 -29.93 -6.80
N VAL A 4 -10.29 -29.35 -6.23
CA VAL A 4 -9.88 -29.62 -4.86
C VAL A 4 -10.88 -28.90 -3.97
N GLY A 5 -11.60 -29.64 -3.14
CA GLY A 5 -12.51 -29.09 -2.15
C GLY A 5 -11.76 -28.24 -1.12
N GLY A 6 -12.18 -26.99 -0.99
CA GLY A 6 -11.84 -26.07 0.08
C GLY A 6 -12.82 -24.90 -0.02
N GLY A 7 -13.62 -24.67 1.02
CA GLY A 7 -14.49 -23.49 1.06
C GLY A 7 -13.67 -22.21 0.89
N LEU A 8 -14.29 -21.14 0.39
CA LEU A 8 -13.63 -19.84 0.28
C LEU A 8 -13.22 -19.38 1.68
N GLU A 9 -11.96 -18.96 1.82
CA GLU A 9 -11.43 -18.48 3.09
C GLU A 9 -12.19 -17.24 3.56
N SER A 10 -12.35 -17.13 4.87
CA SER A 10 -12.94 -15.98 5.52
C SER A 10 -11.84 -14.98 5.90
N ILE A 11 -12.07 -13.68 5.68
CA ILE A 11 -11.09 -12.61 5.89
C ILE A 11 -11.60 -11.64 6.96
N ALA A 12 -10.79 -11.41 7.99
CA ALA A 12 -10.99 -10.31 8.93
C ALA A 12 -10.03 -9.16 8.63
N VAL A 13 -10.56 -7.96 8.43
CA VAL A 13 -9.80 -6.71 8.34
C VAL A 13 -9.92 -5.96 9.66
N ILE A 14 -8.91 -6.13 10.51
CA ILE A 14 -8.83 -5.51 11.82
C ILE A 14 -8.31 -4.07 11.65
N GLY A 15 -9.19 -3.10 11.87
CA GLY A 15 -8.89 -1.69 11.61
C GLY A 15 -9.21 -1.24 10.19
N ALA A 16 -10.49 -1.20 9.83
CA ALA A 16 -11.00 -0.68 8.55
C ALA A 16 -10.98 0.87 8.50
N GLY A 17 -9.78 1.44 8.65
CA GLY A 17 -9.49 2.85 8.37
C GLY A 17 -9.35 3.11 6.87
N MET A 18 -8.39 3.94 6.49
CA MET A 18 -8.14 4.27 5.08
C MET A 18 -7.65 3.05 4.28
N ILE A 19 -6.55 2.42 4.69
CA ILE A 19 -6.00 1.23 4.04
C ILE A 19 -6.90 0.00 4.26
N GLY A 20 -7.31 -0.25 5.51
CA GLY A 20 -8.23 -1.36 5.79
C GLY A 20 -9.55 -1.28 5.02
N GLY A 21 -10.13 -0.08 4.91
CA GLY A 21 -11.31 0.14 4.07
C GLY A 21 -11.04 -0.05 2.58
N ALA A 22 -9.85 0.33 2.08
CA ALA A 22 -9.43 0.07 0.71
C ALA A 22 -9.32 -1.43 0.40
N ILE A 23 -8.78 -2.22 1.33
CA ILE A 23 -8.69 -3.69 1.24
C ILE A 23 -10.10 -4.28 1.12
N VAL A 24 -11.00 -3.94 2.05
CA VAL A 24 -12.38 -4.45 2.05
C VAL A 24 -13.10 -4.08 0.75
N LYS A 25 -13.02 -2.82 0.32
CA LYS A 25 -13.63 -2.37 -0.94
C LYS A 25 -13.06 -3.12 -2.15
N SER A 26 -11.76 -3.37 -2.17
CA SER A 26 -11.09 -4.07 -3.27
C SER A 26 -11.53 -5.54 -3.34
N LEU A 27 -11.59 -6.23 -2.20
CA LEU A 27 -12.08 -7.60 -2.10
C LEU A 27 -13.50 -7.71 -2.65
N LEU A 28 -14.42 -6.87 -2.16
CA LEU A 28 -15.84 -6.94 -2.52
C LEU A 28 -16.07 -6.53 -3.99
N LYS A 29 -15.42 -5.47 -4.48
CA LYS A 29 -15.56 -5.03 -5.88
C LYS A 29 -14.99 -6.03 -6.89
N LYS A 30 -13.98 -6.82 -6.52
CA LYS A 30 -13.41 -7.87 -7.37
C LYS A 30 -14.15 -9.20 -7.22
N GLY A 31 -15.29 -9.22 -6.51
CA GLY A 31 -16.12 -10.41 -6.39
C GLY A 31 -15.51 -11.50 -5.52
N TYR A 32 -14.77 -11.14 -4.46
CA TYR A 32 -14.33 -12.13 -3.47
C TYR A 32 -15.56 -12.79 -2.84
N GLU A 33 -15.70 -14.10 -3.05
CA GLU A 33 -16.89 -14.86 -2.65
C GLU A 33 -16.84 -15.33 -1.17
N GLY A 34 -15.68 -15.23 -0.52
CA GLY A 34 -15.53 -15.55 0.92
C GLY A 34 -16.08 -14.45 1.82
N GLU A 35 -16.34 -14.78 3.08
CA GLU A 35 -16.84 -13.82 4.07
C GLU A 35 -15.78 -12.76 4.39
N VAL A 36 -16.14 -11.48 4.34
CA VAL A 36 -15.28 -10.36 4.71
C VAL A 36 -15.85 -9.66 5.95
N ILE A 37 -15.07 -9.64 7.03
CA ILE A 37 -15.43 -9.00 8.31
C ILE A 37 -14.52 -7.79 8.52
N ALA A 38 -15.09 -6.60 8.70
CA ALA A 38 -14.36 -5.36 8.92
C ALA A 38 -14.56 -4.84 10.35
N THR A 39 -13.47 -4.49 11.03
CA THR A 39 -13.55 -3.96 12.40
C THR A 39 -13.19 -2.48 12.51
N ARG A 40 -13.92 -1.75 13.35
CA ARG A 40 -13.58 -0.37 13.75
C ARG A 40 -14.28 -0.02 15.06
N ARG A 41 -13.69 0.90 15.82
CA ARG A 41 -14.28 1.42 17.08
C ARG A 41 -15.64 2.12 16.85
N ASP A 42 -15.79 2.75 15.69
CA ASP A 42 -17.00 3.47 15.29
C ASP A 42 -17.56 2.84 14.01
N LEU A 43 -18.67 2.11 14.16
CA LEU A 43 -19.36 1.40 13.08
C LEU A 43 -20.02 2.36 12.07
N GLY A 44 -20.33 3.59 12.47
CA GLY A 44 -20.89 4.59 11.57
C GLY A 44 -19.96 4.87 10.37
N LYS A 45 -18.66 4.67 10.56
CA LYS A 45 -17.64 4.82 9.50
C LYS A 45 -17.45 3.58 8.62
N LEU A 46 -18.21 2.51 8.84
CA LEU A 46 -18.17 1.27 8.07
C LEU A 46 -19.44 1.01 7.26
N LYS A 47 -20.45 1.89 7.33
CA LYS A 47 -21.74 1.73 6.61
C LYS A 47 -21.56 1.51 5.11
N ASP A 48 -20.63 2.22 4.48
CA ASP A 48 -20.32 2.03 3.05
C ASP A 48 -19.74 0.64 2.75
N LEU A 49 -19.03 0.03 3.71
CA LEU A 49 -18.48 -1.32 3.54
C LEU A 49 -19.55 -2.38 3.77
N GLU A 50 -20.43 -2.16 4.75
CA GLU A 50 -21.60 -3.00 5.01
C GLU A 50 -22.55 -3.03 3.81
N ALA A 51 -22.81 -1.88 3.20
CA ALA A 51 -23.61 -1.77 1.97
C ALA A 51 -22.99 -2.50 0.77
N LEU A 52 -21.67 -2.76 0.79
CA LEU A 52 -20.97 -3.56 -0.22
C LEU A 52 -20.94 -5.06 0.12
N GLY A 53 -21.46 -5.48 1.28
CA GLY A 53 -21.54 -6.88 1.69
C GLY A 53 -20.56 -7.30 2.80
N ALA A 54 -19.77 -6.38 3.37
CA ALA A 54 -18.94 -6.73 4.53
C ALA A 54 -19.79 -6.92 5.79
N LYS A 55 -19.46 -7.90 6.63
CA LYS A 55 -19.90 -7.88 8.03
C LYS A 55 -19.09 -6.86 8.80
N ILE A 56 -19.72 -6.09 9.69
CA ILE A 56 -19.04 -5.08 10.49
C ILE A 56 -19.16 -5.40 11.98
N THR A 57 -18.10 -5.18 12.75
CA THR A 57 -18.11 -5.37 14.22
C THR A 57 -17.11 -4.44 14.91
N THR A 58 -17.34 -4.15 16.19
CA THR A 58 -16.37 -3.45 17.04
C THR A 58 -15.41 -4.42 17.74
N ASN A 59 -15.69 -5.74 17.67
CA ASN A 59 -14.98 -6.77 18.40
C ASN A 59 -13.91 -7.45 17.53
N ASN A 60 -12.63 -7.13 17.78
CA ASN A 60 -11.52 -7.70 17.00
C ASN A 60 -11.37 -9.20 17.22
N ARG A 61 -11.56 -9.65 18.47
CA ARG A 61 -11.46 -11.07 18.83
C ARG A 61 -12.50 -11.91 18.11
N GLU A 62 -13.74 -11.44 18.06
CA GLU A 62 -14.81 -12.12 17.33
C GLU A 62 -14.46 -12.24 15.84
N ALA A 63 -14.05 -11.14 15.21
CA ALA A 63 -13.65 -11.14 13.81
C ALA A 63 -12.47 -12.10 13.54
N ALA A 64 -11.43 -12.04 14.37
CA ALA A 64 -10.26 -12.92 14.26
C ALA A 64 -10.61 -14.40 14.45
N SER A 65 -11.56 -14.72 15.32
CA SER A 65 -11.99 -16.11 15.57
C SER A 65 -12.68 -16.73 14.36
N LYS A 66 -13.49 -15.93 13.65
CA LYS A 66 -14.30 -16.35 12.49
C LYS A 66 -13.54 -16.36 11.17
N ALA A 67 -12.37 -15.72 11.11
CA ALA A 67 -11.59 -15.58 9.89
C ALA A 67 -10.46 -16.63 9.76
N ASP A 68 -10.15 -17.05 8.55
CA ASP A 68 -8.98 -17.85 8.21
C ASP A 68 -7.73 -16.99 7.99
N ILE A 69 -7.92 -15.79 7.43
CA ILE A 69 -6.87 -14.80 7.14
C ILE A 69 -7.19 -13.48 7.82
N ILE A 70 -6.18 -12.87 8.46
CA ILE A 70 -6.33 -11.61 9.17
C ILE A 70 -5.49 -10.53 8.50
N PHE A 71 -6.13 -9.45 8.04
CA PHE A 71 -5.46 -8.20 7.73
C PHE A 71 -5.39 -7.31 8.96
N LEU A 72 -4.19 -7.01 9.43
CA LEU A 72 -3.96 -6.11 10.56
C LEU A 72 -3.60 -4.70 10.06
N CYS A 73 -4.60 -3.81 10.07
CA CYS A 73 -4.57 -2.48 9.46
C CYS A 73 -4.71 -1.32 10.47
N VAL A 74 -4.36 -1.57 11.73
CA VAL A 74 -4.33 -0.55 12.78
C VAL A 74 -3.03 0.26 12.71
N LYS A 75 -2.99 1.40 13.41
CA LYS A 75 -1.79 2.24 13.47
C LYS A 75 -0.64 1.48 14.15
N PRO A 76 0.63 1.76 13.79
CA PRO A 76 1.80 1.10 14.40
C PRO A 76 1.76 1.06 15.94
N GLY A 77 1.41 2.18 16.59
CA GLY A 77 1.31 2.26 18.05
C GLY A 77 0.16 1.46 18.69
N ASP A 78 -0.82 0.99 17.91
CA ASP A 78 -1.92 0.14 18.38
C ASP A 78 -1.63 -1.36 18.18
N ILE A 79 -0.59 -1.73 17.43
CA ILE A 79 -0.35 -3.11 16.98
C ILE A 79 -0.16 -4.07 18.17
N GLU A 80 0.70 -3.73 19.12
CA GLU A 80 0.99 -4.61 20.27
C GLU A 80 -0.29 -4.94 21.05
N LYS A 81 -1.08 -3.92 21.36
CA LYS A 81 -2.34 -4.05 22.08
C LYS A 81 -3.31 -4.97 21.34
N VAL A 82 -3.48 -4.74 20.04
CA VAL A 82 -4.43 -5.51 19.22
C VAL A 82 -3.97 -6.95 19.04
N ILE A 83 -2.67 -7.21 18.85
CA ILE A 83 -2.16 -8.59 18.76
C ILE A 83 -2.37 -9.32 20.08
N LYS A 84 -2.08 -8.69 21.23
CA LYS A 84 -2.35 -9.29 22.55
C LYS A 84 -3.84 -9.58 22.77
N GLU A 85 -4.73 -8.76 22.22
CA GLU A 85 -6.19 -8.97 22.29
C GLU A 85 -6.63 -10.25 21.55
N ILE A 86 -6.03 -10.54 20.39
CA ILE A 86 -6.45 -11.60 19.45
C ILE A 86 -5.47 -12.79 19.37
N SER A 87 -4.45 -12.84 20.23
CA SER A 87 -3.30 -13.73 20.08
C SER A 87 -3.66 -15.21 20.08
N ASN A 88 -4.75 -15.59 20.76
CA ASN A 88 -5.21 -16.98 20.80
C ASN A 88 -5.96 -17.37 19.53
N GLU A 89 -6.67 -16.42 18.94
CA GLU A 89 -7.54 -16.59 17.78
C GLU A 89 -6.75 -16.64 16.47
N ILE A 90 -5.53 -16.10 16.44
CA ILE A 90 -4.65 -16.05 15.26
C ILE A 90 -3.59 -17.17 15.22
N LYS A 91 -3.56 -18.09 16.19
CA LYS A 91 -2.60 -19.20 16.20
C LYS A 91 -2.77 -20.07 14.95
N GLY A 92 -1.67 -20.34 14.25
CA GLY A 92 -1.63 -21.10 13.00
C GLY A 92 -2.19 -20.37 11.78
N LYS A 93 -2.77 -19.17 11.95
CA LYS A 93 -3.40 -18.40 10.88
C LYS A 93 -2.41 -17.47 10.19
N LEU A 94 -2.77 -17.07 8.98
CA LEU A 94 -2.04 -16.08 8.20
C LEU A 94 -2.48 -14.67 8.64
N VAL A 95 -1.51 -13.86 9.06
CA VAL A 95 -1.71 -12.48 9.52
C VAL A 95 -0.90 -11.53 8.63
N ILE A 96 -1.60 -10.76 7.81
CA ILE A 96 -1.04 -9.81 6.85
C ILE A 96 -1.14 -8.40 7.46
N SER A 97 -0.01 -7.83 7.89
CA SER A 97 -0.01 -6.49 8.48
C SER A 97 0.39 -5.42 7.48
N THR A 98 -0.33 -4.31 7.49
CA THR A 98 -0.04 -3.09 6.70
C THR A 98 0.58 -1.97 7.54
N ALA A 99 0.91 -2.26 8.81
CA ALA A 99 1.47 -1.26 9.72
C ALA A 99 2.90 -0.90 9.30
N ALA A 100 3.10 0.38 8.96
CA ALA A 100 4.41 0.88 8.61
C ALA A 100 5.40 0.70 9.77
N THR A 101 6.68 0.48 9.44
CA THR A 101 7.82 0.46 10.38
C THR A 101 7.86 -0.66 11.43
N ILE A 102 6.89 -1.58 11.46
CA ILE A 102 6.90 -2.71 12.39
C ILE A 102 7.61 -3.90 11.74
N PRO A 103 8.73 -4.40 12.29
CA PRO A 103 9.45 -5.52 11.71
C PRO A 103 8.83 -6.88 12.06
N LEU A 104 9.03 -7.91 11.22
CA LEU A 104 8.52 -9.27 11.44
C LEU A 104 8.91 -9.84 12.81
N LYS A 105 10.14 -9.59 13.25
CA LYS A 105 10.63 -10.02 14.58
C LYS A 105 9.76 -9.52 15.75
N PHE A 106 9.18 -8.33 15.64
CA PHE A 106 8.30 -7.78 16.67
C PHE A 106 7.00 -8.60 16.74
N TYR A 107 6.41 -8.93 15.59
CA TYR A 107 5.21 -9.76 15.52
C TYR A 107 5.47 -11.16 16.09
N LYS A 108 6.58 -11.80 15.70
CA LYS A 108 6.98 -13.12 16.21
C LYS A 108 7.22 -13.12 17.72
N LYS A 109 7.75 -12.05 18.30
CA LYS A 109 7.94 -11.94 19.76
C LYS A 109 6.61 -11.98 20.51
N ILE A 110 5.56 -11.35 19.97
CA ILE A 110 4.28 -11.18 20.67
C ILE A 110 3.31 -12.34 20.39
N ALA A 111 3.32 -12.90 19.18
CA ALA A 111 2.44 -13.99 18.77
C ALA A 111 3.22 -15.07 17.99
N PRO A 112 4.09 -15.85 18.66
CA PRO A 112 5.04 -16.76 18.01
C PRO A 112 4.40 -17.86 17.17
N HIS A 113 3.12 -18.19 17.41
CA HIS A 113 2.42 -19.26 16.72
C HIS A 113 1.59 -18.80 15.52
N ALA A 114 1.57 -17.51 15.19
CA ALA A 114 0.94 -17.00 13.97
C ALA A 114 1.97 -16.88 12.83
N LYS A 115 1.48 -16.95 11.59
CA LYS A 115 2.28 -16.75 10.36
C LYS A 115 2.12 -15.32 9.89
N PHE A 116 3.18 -14.54 9.91
CA PHE A 116 3.14 -13.11 9.61
C PHE A 116 3.68 -12.77 8.24
N VAL A 117 2.94 -11.88 7.58
CA VAL A 117 3.37 -11.21 6.36
C VAL A 117 3.34 -9.72 6.64
N ARG A 118 4.48 -9.06 6.49
CA ARG A 118 4.58 -7.60 6.56
C ARG A 118 4.41 -7.05 5.15
N THR A 119 3.49 -6.13 4.98
CA THR A 119 3.19 -5.48 3.70
C THR A 119 3.35 -3.97 3.82
N MET A 120 3.71 -3.33 2.71
CA MET A 120 3.77 -1.88 2.57
C MET A 120 2.99 -1.46 1.33
N PRO A 121 1.65 -1.35 1.42
CA PRO A 121 0.85 -0.77 0.35
C PRO A 121 0.96 0.76 0.36
N ASN A 122 0.31 1.42 -0.59
CA ASN A 122 0.13 2.87 -0.57
C ASN A 122 -1.35 3.26 -0.80
N ILE A 123 -1.63 4.56 -0.81
CA ILE A 123 -3.01 5.06 -0.88
C ILE A 123 -3.70 4.77 -2.21
N ALA A 124 -2.96 4.44 -3.27
CA ALA A 124 -3.53 4.05 -4.55
C ALA A 124 -4.28 2.71 -4.50
N ALA A 125 -4.20 1.97 -3.38
CA ALA A 125 -5.08 0.83 -3.09
C ALA A 125 -6.57 1.20 -3.14
N LEU A 126 -6.94 2.47 -2.90
CA LEU A 126 -8.32 2.96 -3.03
C LEU A 126 -8.87 2.86 -4.47
N VAL A 127 -7.97 2.86 -5.45
CA VAL A 127 -8.27 2.76 -6.88
C VAL A 127 -7.64 1.52 -7.53
N GLN A 128 -7.18 0.57 -6.70
CA GLN A 128 -6.61 -0.71 -7.14
C GLN A 128 -5.31 -0.59 -7.96
N GLU A 129 -4.53 0.47 -7.72
CA GLU A 129 -3.25 0.76 -8.39
C GLU A 129 -2.09 0.90 -7.38
N SER A 130 -2.20 0.23 -6.22
CA SER A 130 -1.11 0.20 -5.23
C SER A 130 0.07 -0.61 -5.75
N PHE A 131 1.28 -0.11 -5.55
CA PHE A 131 2.45 -0.98 -5.46
C PHE A 131 2.60 -1.42 -4.01
N THR A 132 2.54 -2.74 -3.78
CA THR A 132 2.59 -3.34 -2.45
C THR A 132 3.78 -4.28 -2.33
N ALA A 133 4.86 -3.83 -1.69
CA ALA A 133 5.92 -4.75 -1.30
C ALA A 133 5.49 -5.59 -0.11
N TYR A 134 5.93 -6.84 -0.07
CA TYR A 134 5.73 -7.69 1.10
C TYR A 134 6.96 -8.55 1.41
N CYS A 135 7.06 -8.95 2.66
CA CYS A 135 8.03 -9.92 3.15
C CYS A 135 7.34 -10.83 4.18
N CYS A 136 7.85 -12.04 4.32
CA CYS A 136 7.24 -13.11 5.08
C CYS A 136 8.15 -13.57 6.21
N ASP A 137 7.56 -14.03 7.32
CA ASP A 137 8.32 -14.79 8.31
C ASP A 137 8.62 -16.22 7.82
N GLU A 138 9.41 -16.96 8.61
CA GLU A 138 9.86 -18.31 8.28
C GLU A 138 8.75 -19.37 8.32
N ASP A 139 7.62 -19.11 8.97
CA ASP A 139 6.50 -20.04 9.09
C ASP A 139 5.49 -19.92 7.92
N VAL A 140 5.64 -18.90 7.07
CA VAL A 140 4.81 -18.70 5.88
C VAL A 140 5.27 -19.66 4.78
N THR A 141 4.39 -20.57 4.39
CA THR A 141 4.67 -21.55 3.34
C THR A 141 4.50 -20.95 1.93
N GLU A 142 5.02 -21.62 0.91
CA GLU A 142 4.79 -21.25 -0.50
C GLU A 142 3.30 -21.24 -0.89
N SER A 143 2.48 -22.09 -0.25
CA SER A 143 1.01 -22.06 -0.42
C SER A 143 0.42 -20.78 0.17
N ASP A 144 0.90 -20.36 1.35
CA ASP A 144 0.48 -19.12 1.99
C ASP A 144 0.91 -17.90 1.15
N LYS A 145 2.13 -17.89 0.61
CA LYS A 145 2.59 -16.80 -0.30
C LYS A 145 1.69 -16.63 -1.52
N LYS A 146 1.28 -17.72 -2.18
CA LYS A 146 0.34 -17.66 -3.32
C LYS A 146 -1.00 -17.04 -2.92
N LYS A 147 -1.48 -17.30 -1.69
CA LYS A 147 -2.70 -16.65 -1.17
C LYS A 147 -2.47 -15.16 -0.96
N VAL A 148 -1.34 -14.77 -0.36
CA VAL A 148 -0.95 -13.38 -0.18
C VAL A 148 -0.92 -12.65 -1.52
N GLU A 149 -0.18 -13.16 -2.50
CA GLU A 149 -0.08 -12.57 -3.84
C GLU A 149 -1.46 -12.38 -4.48
N LYS A 150 -2.32 -13.42 -4.41
CA LYS A 150 -3.69 -13.33 -4.91
C LYS A 150 -4.46 -12.21 -4.23
N LEU A 151 -4.40 -12.09 -2.90
CA LEU A 151 -5.11 -11.05 -2.16
C LEU A 151 -4.54 -9.65 -2.43
N LEU A 152 -3.22 -9.50 -2.48
CA LEU A 152 -2.57 -8.22 -2.75
C LEU A 152 -2.81 -7.75 -4.19
N SER A 153 -2.91 -8.68 -5.15
CA SER A 153 -3.22 -8.37 -6.55
C SER A 153 -4.58 -7.67 -6.74
N LEU A 154 -5.49 -7.80 -5.79
CA LEU A 154 -6.80 -7.13 -5.83
C LEU A 154 -6.69 -5.62 -5.58
N MET A 155 -5.56 -5.17 -5.02
CA MET A 155 -5.27 -3.76 -4.71
C MET A 155 -4.29 -3.10 -5.68
N GLY A 156 -3.70 -3.86 -6.61
CA GLY A 156 -2.68 -3.40 -7.55
C GLY A 156 -1.57 -4.43 -7.75
N VAL A 157 -0.33 -3.96 -7.93
CA VAL A 157 0.84 -4.82 -8.13
C VAL A 157 1.48 -5.17 -6.79
N SER A 158 1.96 -6.40 -6.64
CA SER A 158 2.68 -6.83 -5.44
C SER A 158 4.03 -7.48 -5.77
N MET A 159 4.99 -7.38 -4.85
CA MET A 159 6.35 -7.90 -5.02
C MET A 159 6.91 -8.39 -3.68
N GLU A 160 7.40 -9.62 -3.65
CA GLU A 160 8.16 -10.14 -2.50
C GLU A 160 9.55 -9.49 -2.49
N VAL A 161 9.98 -9.02 -1.32
CA VAL A 161 11.28 -8.37 -1.12
C VAL A 161 11.92 -8.84 0.19
N GLU A 162 13.23 -8.67 0.31
CA GLU A 162 13.89 -8.81 1.61
C GLU A 162 13.42 -7.70 2.57
N GLU A 163 13.21 -8.05 3.85
CA GLU A 163 12.69 -7.09 4.84
C GLU A 163 13.57 -5.83 4.98
N LYS A 164 14.89 -5.95 4.75
CA LYS A 164 15.84 -4.83 4.81
C LYS A 164 15.50 -3.68 3.84
N TYR A 165 14.77 -3.95 2.76
CA TYR A 165 14.35 -2.94 1.79
C TYR A 165 13.06 -2.22 2.18
N MET A 166 12.29 -2.73 3.15
CA MET A 166 10.94 -2.24 3.45
C MET A 166 10.93 -0.75 3.84
N ASP A 167 11.94 -0.27 4.57
CA ASP A 167 11.98 1.13 4.98
C ASP A 167 12.26 2.09 3.80
N ALA A 168 13.11 1.67 2.86
CA ALA A 168 13.36 2.40 1.63
C ALA A 168 12.14 2.38 0.71
N ILE A 169 11.42 1.26 0.64
CA ILE A 169 10.16 1.12 -0.11
C ILE A 169 9.06 2.01 0.52
N THR A 170 8.95 2.04 1.85
CA THR A 170 8.04 2.96 2.55
C THR A 170 8.28 4.41 2.13
N ALA A 171 9.54 4.83 2.05
CA ALA A 171 9.92 6.16 1.60
C ALA A 171 9.63 6.37 0.10
N LEU A 172 9.92 5.39 -0.75
CA LEU A 172 9.78 5.52 -2.19
C LEU A 172 8.32 5.41 -2.67
N SER A 173 7.68 4.25 -2.48
CA SER A 173 6.33 3.96 -3.00
C SER A 173 5.23 4.26 -2.00
N GLY A 174 5.51 4.13 -0.69
CA GLY A 174 4.55 4.42 0.37
C GLY A 174 4.23 5.91 0.48
N SER A 175 5.29 6.72 0.51
CA SER A 175 5.21 8.19 0.53
C SER A 175 5.15 8.82 -0.87
N GLY A 176 5.50 8.05 -1.91
CA GLY A 176 5.47 8.44 -3.31
C GLY A 176 4.22 9.19 -3.76
N PRO A 177 2.99 8.76 -3.41
CA PRO A 177 1.77 9.48 -3.76
C PRO A 177 1.78 10.95 -3.34
N ALA A 178 2.35 11.29 -2.17
CA ALA A 178 2.46 12.69 -1.73
C ALA A 178 3.42 13.50 -2.62
N TYR A 179 4.56 12.90 -3.02
CA TYR A 179 5.53 13.56 -3.90
C TYR A 179 4.91 13.83 -5.28
N ILE A 180 4.20 12.83 -5.81
CA ILE A 180 3.52 12.93 -7.10
C ILE A 180 2.37 13.95 -7.03
N SER A 181 1.63 14.02 -5.93
CA SER A 181 0.59 15.06 -5.75
C SER A 181 1.16 16.47 -5.83
N ILE A 182 2.35 16.73 -5.27
CA ILE A 182 3.03 18.04 -5.38
C ILE A 182 3.37 18.34 -6.85
N ILE A 183 3.86 17.35 -7.61
CA ILE A 183 4.18 17.52 -9.03
C ILE A 183 2.91 17.81 -9.85
N ILE A 184 1.83 17.07 -9.62
CA ILE A 184 0.54 17.30 -10.29
C ILE A 184 -0.01 18.69 -9.97
N GLU A 185 0.07 19.12 -8.71
CA GLU A 185 -0.37 20.45 -8.29
C GLU A 185 0.47 21.56 -8.95
N ALA A 186 1.80 21.40 -9.02
CA ALA A 186 2.68 22.33 -9.69
C ALA A 186 2.36 22.46 -11.19
N LEU A 187 2.11 21.33 -11.88
CA LEU A 187 1.69 21.32 -13.28
C LEU A 187 0.31 21.97 -13.47
N MET A 188 -0.64 21.73 -12.56
CA MET A 188 -1.94 22.39 -12.58
C MET A 188 -1.79 23.91 -12.45
N TYR A 189 -0.98 24.41 -11.51
CA TYR A 189 -0.72 25.85 -11.37
C TYR A 189 0.01 26.44 -12.58
N ALA A 190 0.96 25.71 -13.18
CA ALA A 190 1.59 26.11 -14.43
C ALA A 190 0.56 26.23 -15.57
N GLY A 191 -0.38 25.29 -15.67
CA GLY A 191 -1.52 25.34 -16.60
C GLY A 191 -2.35 26.60 -16.42
N LEU A 192 -2.69 26.95 -15.17
CA LEU A 192 -3.40 28.21 -14.86
C LEU A 192 -2.58 29.44 -15.29
N ARG A 193 -1.27 29.43 -15.04
CA ARG A 193 -0.36 30.54 -15.37
C ARG A 193 -0.30 30.82 -16.87
N VAL A 194 -0.51 29.81 -17.71
CA VAL A 194 -0.56 29.92 -19.18
C VAL A 194 -1.98 30.02 -19.74
N GLY A 195 -2.99 30.17 -18.88
CA GLY A 195 -4.37 30.49 -19.27
C GLY A 195 -5.34 29.30 -19.37
N LEU A 196 -4.95 28.10 -18.92
CA LEU A 196 -5.87 26.95 -18.91
C LEU A 196 -6.93 27.09 -17.80
N PRO A 197 -8.18 26.65 -18.04
CA PRO A 197 -9.16 26.46 -16.98
C PRO A 197 -8.67 25.43 -15.94
N ARG A 198 -8.99 25.66 -14.66
CA ARG A 198 -8.53 24.81 -13.54
C ARG A 198 -8.81 23.32 -13.74
N ASN A 199 -10.04 22.97 -14.14
CA ASN A 199 -10.42 21.57 -14.33
C ASN A 199 -9.63 20.92 -15.46
N LEU A 200 -9.41 21.64 -16.56
CA LEU A 200 -8.59 21.14 -17.67
C LEU A 200 -7.13 20.96 -17.26
N ALA A 201 -6.55 21.92 -16.52
CA ALA A 201 -5.19 21.85 -16.03
C ALA A 201 -4.98 20.67 -15.07
N LEU A 202 -5.88 20.48 -14.09
CA LEU A 202 -5.81 19.38 -13.14
C LEU A 202 -5.94 18.02 -13.82
N TYR A 203 -6.93 17.89 -14.71
CA TYR A 203 -7.19 16.63 -15.40
C TYR A 203 -6.04 16.25 -16.34
N SER A 204 -5.58 17.20 -17.17
CA SER A 204 -4.46 16.95 -18.08
C SER A 204 -3.15 16.65 -17.35
N ALA A 205 -2.83 17.35 -16.25
CA ALA A 205 -1.66 17.05 -15.43
C ALA A 205 -1.74 15.65 -14.80
N SER A 206 -2.88 15.29 -14.21
CA SER A 206 -3.09 13.98 -13.59
C SER A 206 -2.99 12.85 -14.61
N GLN A 207 -3.63 13.02 -15.78
CA GLN A 207 -3.61 12.03 -16.85
C GLN A 207 -2.21 11.89 -17.47
N THR A 208 -1.44 12.99 -17.58
CA THR A 208 -0.06 12.97 -18.08
C THR A 208 0.83 12.13 -17.17
N VAL A 209 0.72 12.30 -15.85
CA VAL A 209 1.48 11.51 -14.87
C VAL A 209 1.07 10.04 -14.92
N LEU A 210 -0.24 9.74 -14.92
CA LEU A 210 -0.74 8.37 -15.04
C LEU A 210 -0.24 7.68 -16.31
N GLY A 211 -0.41 8.34 -17.47
CA GLY A 211 -0.02 7.80 -18.76
C GLY A 211 1.48 7.58 -18.89
N THR A 212 2.30 8.51 -18.38
CA THR A 212 3.77 8.38 -18.39
C THR A 212 4.23 7.19 -17.53
N GLY A 213 3.66 7.04 -16.33
CA GLY A 213 3.95 5.89 -15.47
C GLY A 213 3.56 4.57 -16.13
N LYS A 214 2.36 4.51 -16.72
CA LYS A 214 1.89 3.33 -17.46
C LYS A 214 2.79 2.99 -18.65
N LEU A 215 3.21 3.99 -19.42
CA LEU A 215 4.11 3.80 -20.56
C LEU A 215 5.45 3.19 -20.14
N ILE A 216 6.05 3.65 -19.02
CA ILE A 216 7.28 3.06 -18.46
C ILE A 216 7.06 1.59 -18.11
N LEU A 217 5.96 1.28 -17.43
CA LEU A 217 5.67 -0.08 -16.96
C LEU A 217 5.41 -1.06 -18.11
N GLU A 218 4.66 -0.64 -19.13
CA GLU A 218 4.30 -1.50 -20.27
C GLU A 218 5.46 -1.69 -21.25
N THR A 219 6.26 -0.65 -21.49
CA THR A 219 7.37 -0.71 -22.45
C THR A 219 8.67 -1.22 -21.82
N GLN A 220 8.80 -1.13 -20.50
CA GLN A 220 10.03 -1.40 -19.75
C GLN A 220 11.23 -0.56 -20.21
N GLU A 221 10.97 0.55 -20.91
CA GLU A 221 12.02 1.44 -21.40
C GLU A 221 12.55 2.33 -20.29
N HIS A 222 13.84 2.66 -20.38
CA HIS A 222 14.45 3.60 -19.44
C HIS A 222 13.78 4.98 -19.55
N PRO A 223 13.47 5.69 -18.43
CA PRO A 223 12.78 6.99 -18.47
C PRO A 223 13.47 8.05 -19.36
N ALA A 224 14.79 8.00 -19.48
CA ALA A 224 15.54 8.88 -20.39
C ALA A 224 15.12 8.69 -21.86
N LYS A 225 14.86 7.45 -22.30
CA LYS A 225 14.40 7.17 -23.65
C LYS A 225 13.00 7.76 -23.89
N ILE A 226 12.09 7.64 -22.93
CA ILE A 226 10.75 8.22 -23.03
C ILE A 226 10.81 9.74 -23.12
N LYS A 227 11.65 10.37 -22.30
CA LYS A 227 11.93 11.81 -22.39
C LYS A 227 12.48 12.17 -23.78
N ASP A 228 13.42 11.41 -24.32
CA ASP A 228 14.00 11.68 -25.64
C ASP A 228 12.98 11.51 -26.79
N MET A 229 12.06 10.53 -26.70
CA MET A 229 10.99 10.33 -27.69
C MET A 229 10.06 11.54 -27.85
N VAL A 230 9.91 12.37 -26.81
CA VAL A 230 9.05 13.57 -26.83
C VAL A 230 9.84 14.88 -26.94
N THR A 231 11.17 14.79 -27.12
CA THR A 231 12.07 15.95 -27.21
C THR A 231 12.50 16.16 -28.65
N THR A 232 12.01 17.24 -29.27
CA THR A 232 12.36 17.60 -30.66
C THR A 232 13.35 18.78 -30.71
N PRO A 233 14.25 18.85 -31.72
CA PRO A 233 15.17 19.98 -31.88
C PRO A 233 14.42 21.31 -32.00
N GLY A 234 14.74 22.28 -31.13
CA GLY A 234 14.08 23.60 -31.10
C GLY A 234 12.59 23.57 -30.71
N GLY A 235 12.10 22.43 -30.20
CA GLY A 235 10.70 22.26 -29.79
C GLY A 235 10.40 22.81 -28.39
N THR A 236 9.13 22.82 -28.02
CA THR A 236 8.68 23.31 -26.70
C THR A 236 9.21 22.46 -25.54
N THR A 237 9.33 21.14 -25.73
CA THR A 237 9.80 20.21 -24.69
C THR A 237 11.24 20.48 -24.28
N ILE A 238 12.14 20.78 -25.22
CA ILE A 238 13.57 20.98 -24.88
C ILE A 238 13.78 22.27 -24.09
N GLU A 239 13.05 23.35 -24.41
CA GLU A 239 13.05 24.59 -23.63
C GLU A 239 12.54 24.34 -22.19
N ALA A 240 11.47 23.56 -22.03
CA ALA A 240 10.96 23.20 -20.72
C ALA A 240 11.93 22.31 -19.93
N ILE A 241 12.59 21.35 -20.58
CA ILE A 241 13.61 20.49 -19.94
C ILE A 241 14.79 21.34 -19.45
N TYR A 242 15.23 22.33 -20.23
CA TYR A 242 16.32 23.23 -19.84
C TYR A 242 16.02 23.95 -18.51
N GLU A 243 14.82 24.52 -18.37
CA GLU A 243 14.37 25.15 -17.12
C GLU A 243 14.27 24.14 -15.96
N LEU A 244 13.75 22.93 -16.23
CA LEU A 244 13.64 21.88 -15.21
C LEU A 244 15.01 21.43 -14.68
N GLU A 245 16.04 21.31 -15.53
CA GLU A 245 17.39 20.94 -15.09
C GLU A 245 18.02 22.02 -14.21
N GLY A 246 17.69 23.31 -14.44
CA GLY A 246 18.10 24.41 -13.57
C GLY A 246 17.47 24.38 -12.16
N SER A 247 16.36 23.67 -11.97
CA SER A 247 15.58 23.66 -10.72
C SER A 247 16.04 22.67 -9.65
N GLN A 248 17.01 21.79 -9.96
CA GLN A 248 17.47 20.70 -9.09
C GLN A 248 16.37 19.70 -8.67
N ILE A 249 15.26 19.59 -9.43
CA ILE A 249 14.13 18.71 -9.11
C ILE A 249 14.55 17.26 -8.83
N ARG A 250 15.51 16.72 -9.60
CA ARG A 250 16.04 15.37 -9.41
C ARG A 250 16.64 15.20 -8.01
N GLN A 251 17.46 16.17 -7.59
CA GLN A 251 18.10 16.14 -6.28
C GLN A 251 17.10 16.34 -5.14
N ALA A 252 16.08 17.17 -5.33
CA ALA A 252 15.01 17.35 -4.35
C ALA A 252 14.27 16.04 -4.06
N LEU A 253 13.90 15.29 -5.11
CA LEU A 253 13.26 13.97 -4.97
C LEU A 253 14.20 12.94 -4.31
N MET A 254 15.47 12.89 -4.71
CA MET A 254 16.46 11.99 -4.09
C MET A 254 16.64 12.28 -2.59
N ARG A 255 16.72 13.56 -2.20
CA ARG A 255 16.82 13.96 -0.79
C ARG A 255 15.55 13.61 -0.02
N ALA A 256 14.37 13.82 -0.61
CA ALA A 256 13.10 13.47 0.03
C ALA A 256 13.01 11.97 0.37
N VAL A 257 13.37 11.10 -0.59
CA VAL A 257 13.38 9.64 -0.37
C VAL A 257 14.43 9.25 0.67
N LYS A 258 15.63 9.83 0.63
CA LYS A 258 16.68 9.58 1.64
C LYS A 258 16.20 9.95 3.04
N GLU A 259 15.70 11.17 3.24
CA GLU A 259 15.24 11.65 4.56
C GLU A 259 14.07 10.82 5.09
N ALA A 260 13.10 10.49 4.22
CA ALA A 260 11.98 9.64 4.60
C ALA A 260 12.44 8.22 4.99
N THR A 261 13.44 7.67 4.30
CA THR A 261 14.04 6.37 4.64
C THR A 261 14.70 6.42 6.02
N GLU A 262 15.52 7.43 6.29
CA GLU A 262 16.19 7.58 7.58
C GLU A 262 15.18 7.81 8.71
N LYS A 263 14.13 8.60 8.47
CA LYS A 263 13.05 8.77 9.46
C LYS A 263 12.34 7.45 9.74
N CYS A 264 12.07 6.65 8.71
CA CYS A 264 11.46 5.33 8.83
C CYS A 264 12.33 4.39 9.71
N GLN A 265 13.64 4.34 9.44
CA GLN A 265 14.61 3.58 10.23
C GLN A 265 14.64 4.04 11.70
N ARG A 266 14.68 5.36 11.96
CA ARG A 266 14.64 5.90 13.32
C ARG A 266 13.39 5.49 14.10
N ILE A 267 12.22 5.46 13.43
CA ILE A 267 10.96 5.00 14.04
C ILE A 267 11.05 3.51 14.36
N ARG A 268 11.42 2.68 13.37
CA ARG A 268 11.57 1.22 13.53
C ARG A 268 12.53 0.87 14.66
N ASP A 269 13.68 1.53 14.73
CA ASP A 269 14.68 1.28 15.76
C ASP A 269 14.19 1.71 17.14
N GLY A 270 13.38 2.76 17.23
CA GLY A 270 12.65 3.12 18.46
C GLY A 270 11.74 2.00 18.94
N ILE A 271 10.91 1.46 18.04
CA ILE A 271 9.98 0.35 18.34
C ILE A 271 10.74 -0.90 18.80
N ILE A 272 11.87 -1.21 18.15
CA ILE A 272 12.72 -2.34 18.56
C ILE A 272 13.29 -2.14 19.96
N ARG A 273 13.75 -0.93 20.29
CA ARG A 273 14.29 -0.63 21.64
C ARG A 273 13.24 -0.72 22.72
N ASP A 274 12.05 -0.16 22.49
CA ASP A 274 10.97 -0.16 23.48
C ASP A 274 10.38 -1.56 23.72
N THR A 275 10.65 -2.49 22.80
CA THR A 275 10.21 -3.88 22.89
C THR A 275 11.33 -4.86 23.20
N GLY A 276 12.59 -4.42 23.34
CA GLY A 276 13.75 -5.25 23.68
C GLY A 276 13.71 -5.71 25.12
#